data_AF-A0A7W2IWY7-F1
#
_entry.id   AF-A0A7W2IWY7-F1
#
_cell.length_a   1.000
_cell.length_b   1.000
_cell.length_c   1.000
_cell.angle_alpha   90.00
_cell.angle_beta   90.00
_cell.angle_gamma   90.00
#
_symmetry.space_group_name_H-M   'P 1'
#
loop_
_entity.id
_entity.type
_entity.pdbx_description
1 polymer ?
#
loop_
_entity_poly.entity_id
_entity_poly.type
_entity_poly.pdbx_seq_one_letter_code
_entity_poly.pdbx_strand_id
1 'polypeptide(L)'
;MNVEIIIQTLNELVHQEAFLLAEHLILQHPQHHQNIEFNDVYATVLYFLDKHTQALAVLDFNIERILHHKANESWLIASYFQKANCYLALNNTPKAHYYFQKVLDTQDVSSPLYQEINQLLFV
;
A
#
# COMPACT_ATOMS: atom_id res chain seq x y z
N MET A 1 -3.81 -18.37 14.29
CA MET A 1 -4.87 -17.35 14.50
C MET A 1 -5.57 -17.11 13.17
N ASN A 2 -6.86 -16.76 13.16
CA ASN A 2 -7.57 -16.41 11.91
C ASN A 2 -6.92 -15.16 11.30
N VAL A 3 -6.72 -15.14 9.97
CA VAL A 3 -6.12 -14.01 9.25
C VAL A 3 -6.90 -12.72 9.48
N GLU A 4 -8.23 -12.79 9.60
CA GLU A 4 -9.08 -11.62 9.87
C GLU A 4 -8.77 -10.98 11.24
N ILE A 5 -8.57 -11.80 12.28
CA ILE A 5 -8.21 -11.33 13.62
C ILE A 5 -6.82 -10.69 13.60
N ILE A 6 -5.89 -11.29 12.85
CA ILE A 6 -4.55 -10.74 12.69
C ILE A 6 -4.61 -9.37 12.01
N ILE A 7 -5.33 -9.26 10.89
CA ILE A 7 -5.51 -8.01 10.16
C ILE A 7 -6.12 -6.93 11.04
N GLN A 8 -7.18 -7.25 11.80
CA GLN A 8 -7.79 -6.30 12.73
C GLN A 8 -6.78 -5.82 13.77
N THR A 9 -6.03 -6.74 14.37
CA THR A 9 -4.99 -6.40 15.35
C THR A 9 -3.90 -5.52 14.71
N LEU A 10 -3.50 -5.81 13.48
CA LEU A 10 -2.50 -5.00 12.77
C LEU A 10 -3.02 -3.58 12.48
N ASN A 11 -4.29 -3.44 12.09
CA ASN A 11 -4.91 -2.13 11.88
C ASN A 11 -4.98 -1.32 13.18
N GLU A 12 -5.30 -1.96 14.31
CA GLU A 12 -5.27 -1.33 15.64
C GLU A 12 -3.85 -0.86 16.00
N LEU A 13 -2.83 -1.68 15.74
CA LEU A 13 -1.42 -1.32 15.98
C LEU A 13 -0.96 -0.18 15.07
N VAL A 14 -1.33 -0.19 13.79
CA VAL A 14 -1.04 0.89 12.84
C VAL A 14 -1.70 2.20 13.29
N HIS A 15 -2.95 2.14 13.76
CA HIS A 15 -3.64 3.32 14.31
C HIS A 15 -2.97 3.87 15.58
N GLN A 16 -2.36 3.01 16.38
CA GLN A 16 -1.57 3.39 17.56
C GLN A 16 -0.12 3.74 17.23
N GLU A 17 0.26 3.80 15.96
CA GLU A 17 1.63 4.02 15.49
C GLU A 17 2.66 3.01 16.04
N ALA A 18 2.19 1.82 16.46
CA ALA A 18 2.99 0.75 17.02
C ALA A 18 3.65 -0.12 15.94
N PHE A 19 4.33 0.51 14.97
CA PHE A 19 4.79 -0.14 13.74
C PHE A 19 5.80 -1.28 13.94
N LEU A 20 6.70 -1.17 14.93
CA LEU A 20 7.63 -2.26 15.26
C LEU A 20 6.91 -3.50 15.80
N LEU A 21 5.85 -3.30 16.58
CA LEU A 21 5.03 -4.39 17.10
C LEU A 21 4.18 -5.01 15.98
N ALA A 22 3.64 -4.18 15.09
CA ALA A 22 2.92 -4.65 13.90
C ALA A 22 3.84 -5.48 13.00
N GLU A 23 5.06 -5.02 12.73
CA GLU A 23 6.05 -5.78 11.98
C GLU A 23 6.37 -7.12 12.64
N HIS A 24 6.59 -7.13 13.96
CA HIS A 24 6.84 -8.36 14.69
C HIS A 24 5.70 -9.37 14.53
N LEU A 25 4.45 -8.90 14.64
CA LEU A 25 3.27 -9.75 14.46
C LEU A 25 3.16 -10.30 13.02
N ILE A 26 3.48 -9.49 12.01
CA ILE A 26 3.47 -9.93 10.59
C ILE A 26 4.49 -11.03 10.37
N LEU A 27 5.72 -10.84 10.85
CA LEU A 27 6.82 -11.79 10.66
C LEU A 27 6.58 -13.14 11.37
N GLN A 28 5.72 -13.17 12.39
CA GLN A 28 5.27 -14.41 13.03
C GLN A 28 4.23 -15.19 12.20
N HIS A 29 3.66 -14.59 11.15
CA HIS A 29 2.57 -15.18 10.37
C HIS A 29 2.82 -15.19 8.85
N PRO A 30 3.95 -15.76 8.38
CA PRO A 30 4.33 -15.72 6.96
C PRO A 30 3.34 -16.44 6.03
N GLN A 31 2.56 -17.40 6.55
CA GLN A 31 1.54 -18.12 5.78
C GLN A 31 0.43 -17.20 5.23
N HIS A 32 0.25 -16.00 5.78
CA HIS A 32 -0.80 -15.07 5.35
C HIS A 32 -0.37 -14.11 4.24
N HIS A 33 0.87 -14.18 3.75
CA HIS A 33 1.35 -13.36 2.64
C HIS A 33 0.60 -13.59 1.31
N GLN A 34 -0.31 -14.55 1.22
CA GLN A 34 -1.20 -14.72 0.06
C GLN A 34 -2.47 -13.84 0.14
N ASN A 35 -2.75 -13.23 1.30
CA ASN A 35 -3.91 -12.38 1.50
C ASN A 35 -3.57 -10.92 1.14
N ILE A 36 -4.39 -10.31 0.28
CA ILE A 36 -4.15 -8.95 -0.25
C ILE A 36 -4.22 -7.90 0.86
N GLU A 37 -5.24 -7.97 1.71
CA GLU A 37 -5.44 -7.03 2.82
C GLU A 37 -4.32 -7.15 3.86
N PHE A 38 -3.90 -8.37 4.19
CA PHE A 38 -2.75 -8.60 5.07
C PHE A 38 -1.48 -7.93 4.53
N ASN A 39 -1.22 -8.08 3.23
CA ASN A 39 -0.05 -7.47 2.59
C ASN A 39 -0.18 -5.95 2.43
N ASP A 40 -1.39 -5.41 2.29
CA ASP A 40 -1.62 -3.96 2.24
C ASP A 40 -1.25 -3.29 3.56
N VAL A 41 -1.67 -3.90 4.68
CA VAL A 41 -1.25 -3.46 6.01
C VAL A 41 0.26 -3.66 6.20
N TYR A 42 0.83 -4.74 5.67
CA TYR A 42 2.28 -4.96 5.74
C TYR A 42 3.08 -3.90 4.98
N ALA A 43 2.66 -3.55 3.77
CA ALA A 43 3.28 -2.48 3.00
C ALA A 43 3.23 -1.14 3.76
N THR A 44 2.10 -0.84 4.40
CA THR A 44 1.94 0.35 5.27
C THR A 44 2.93 0.34 6.43
N VAL A 45 3.04 -0.79 7.15
CA VAL A 45 4.00 -0.94 8.26
C VAL A 45 5.44 -0.74 7.77
N LEU A 46 5.81 -1.36 6.65
CA LEU A 46 7.15 -1.21 6.07
C LEU A 46 7.44 0.24 5.65
N TYR A 47 6.44 0.95 5.10
CA TYR A 47 6.59 2.35 4.74
C TYR A 47 6.93 3.21 5.95
N PHE A 48 6.18 3.08 7.06
CA PHE A 48 6.40 3.85 8.29
C PHE A 48 7.68 3.46 9.04
N LEU A 49 8.26 2.30 8.74
CA LEU A 49 9.57 1.87 9.27
C LEU A 49 10.74 2.22 8.34
N ASP A 50 10.54 3.09 7.35
CA ASP A 50 11.53 3.49 6.34
C ASP A 50 12.07 2.32 5.49
N LYS A 51 11.35 1.20 5.43
CA LYS A 51 11.70 -0.01 4.65
C LYS A 51 11.08 0.05 3.25
N HIS A 52 11.20 1.19 2.56
CA HIS A 52 10.47 1.48 1.32
C HIS A 52 10.73 0.47 0.18
N THR A 53 11.95 -0.04 0.03
CA THR A 53 12.24 -1.08 -0.98
C THR A 53 11.52 -2.39 -0.69
N GLN A 54 11.36 -2.75 0.58
CA GLN A 54 10.62 -3.93 0.99
C GLN A 54 9.11 -3.71 0.79
N ALA A 55 8.62 -2.52 1.14
CA ALA A 55 7.23 -2.14 0.88
C ALA A 55 6.89 -2.26 -0.61
N LEU A 56 7.77 -1.76 -1.50
CA LEU A 56 7.60 -1.89 -2.96
C LEU A 56 7.50 -3.35 -3.40
N ALA A 57 8.32 -4.26 -2.86
CA ALA A 57 8.26 -5.67 -3.21
C ALA A 57 6.93 -6.34 -2.79
N VAL A 58 6.41 -5.99 -1.60
CA VAL A 58 5.10 -6.45 -1.13
C VAL A 58 3.98 -5.91 -2.03
N LEU A 59 4.06 -4.63 -2.41
CA LEU A 59 3.08 -3.99 -3.28
C LEU A 59 3.10 -4.56 -4.71
N ASP A 60 4.28 -4.87 -5.25
CA ASP A 60 4.42 -5.54 -6.55
C ASP A 60 3.69 -6.89 -6.55
N PHE A 61 3.91 -7.69 -5.51
CA PHE A 61 3.22 -8.96 -5.32
C PHE A 61 1.69 -8.78 -5.19
N ASN A 62 1.24 -7.78 -4.44
CA ASN A 62 -0.18 -7.48 -4.30
C ASN A 62 -0.84 -7.07 -5.63
N ILE A 63 -0.21 -6.17 -6.38
CA ILE A 63 -0.73 -5.70 -7.68
C ILE A 63 -0.84 -6.86 -8.67
N GLU A 64 0.20 -7.71 -8.77
CA GLU A 64 0.16 -8.89 -9.63
C GLU A 64 -1.04 -9.77 -9.32
N ARG A 65 -1.31 -10.03 -8.04
CA ARG A 65 -2.46 -10.82 -7.59
C ARG A 65 -3.79 -10.15 -7.91
N ILE A 66 -3.92 -8.85 -7.63
CA ILE A 66 -5.15 -8.10 -7.88
C ILE A 66 -5.50 -8.16 -9.36
N LEU A 67 -4.52 -7.94 -10.24
CA LEU A 67 -4.71 -7.99 -11.69
C LEU A 67 -5.01 -9.41 -12.18
N HIS A 68 -4.30 -10.42 -11.68
CA HIS A 68 -4.50 -11.82 -12.08
C HIS A 68 -5.89 -12.34 -11.67
N HIS A 69 -6.35 -11.98 -10.47
CA HIS A 69 -7.63 -12.44 -9.92
C HIS A 69 -8.81 -11.51 -10.22
N LYS A 70 -8.60 -10.41 -10.95
CA LYS A 70 -9.60 -9.35 -11.16
C LYS A 70 -10.24 -8.91 -9.84
N ALA A 71 -9.42 -8.77 -8.79
CA ALA A 71 -9.87 -8.36 -7.48
C ALA A 71 -10.29 -6.88 -7.48
N ASN A 72 -10.90 -6.45 -6.37
CA ASN A 72 -11.49 -5.12 -6.18
C ASN A 72 -10.54 -3.99 -6.62
N GLU A 73 -11.03 -3.13 -7.51
CA GLU A 73 -10.35 -1.95 -8.07
C GLU A 73 -9.83 -1.00 -6.99
N SER A 74 -10.53 -0.89 -5.85
CA SER A 74 -10.08 -0.08 -4.71
C SER A 74 -8.75 -0.55 -4.14
N TRP A 75 -8.48 -1.86 -4.11
CA TRP A 75 -7.17 -2.38 -3.65
C TRP A 75 -6.05 -2.06 -4.64
N LEU A 76 -6.37 -2.03 -5.95
CA LEU A 76 -5.40 -1.66 -6.97
C LEU A 76 -5.00 -0.19 -6.84
N ILE A 77 -5.99 0.69 -6.64
CA ILE A 77 -5.79 2.12 -6.40
C ILE A 77 -4.92 2.35 -5.16
N ALA A 78 -5.28 1.71 -4.04
CA ALA A 78 -4.52 1.81 -2.79
C ALA A 78 -3.06 1.35 -2.98
N SER A 79 -2.86 0.24 -3.68
CA SER A 79 -1.51 -0.28 -3.96
C SER A 79 -0.69 0.69 -4.83
N TYR A 80 -1.27 1.26 -5.88
CA TYR A 80 -0.58 2.26 -6.71
C TYR A 80 -0.25 3.53 -5.92
N PHE A 81 -1.17 4.01 -5.11
CA PHE A 81 -0.93 5.18 -4.26
C PHE A 81 0.21 4.95 -3.27
N GLN A 82 0.22 3.81 -2.57
CA GLN A 82 1.32 3.47 -1.64
C GLN A 82 2.66 3.29 -2.37
N LYS A 83 2.67 2.74 -3.59
CA LYS A 83 3.91 2.67 -4.40
C LYS A 83 4.43 4.05 -4.75
N ALA A 84 3.53 4.98 -5.13
CA ALA A 84 3.92 6.34 -5.43
C ALA A 84 4.58 7.01 -4.21
N ASN A 85 4.01 6.85 -3.01
CA ASN A 85 4.59 7.35 -1.77
C ASN A 85 5.96 6.72 -1.45
N CYS A 86 6.11 5.41 -1.64
CA CYS A 86 7.42 4.74 -1.47
C CYS A 86 8.47 5.31 -2.44
N TYR A 87 8.10 5.60 -3.69
CA TYR A 87 9.01 6.20 -4.65
C TYR A 87 9.34 7.66 -4.33
N LEU A 88 8.40 8.44 -3.79
CA LEU A 88 8.70 9.78 -3.27
C LEU A 88 9.72 9.71 -2.12
N ALA A 89 9.51 8.82 -1.15
CA ALA A 89 10.44 8.66 -0.02
C ALA A 89 11.85 8.23 -0.46
N LEU A 90 11.95 7.49 -1.57
CA LEU A 90 13.20 7.10 -2.21
C LEU A 90 13.77 8.18 -3.18
N ASN A 91 13.21 9.40 -3.19
CA ASN A 91 13.58 10.49 -4.12
C ASN A 91 13.51 10.10 -5.60
N ASN A 92 12.61 9.17 -5.96
CA ASN A 92 12.38 8.74 -7.33
C ASN A 92 11.08 9.35 -7.88
N THR A 93 11.11 10.67 -8.07
CA THR A 93 9.96 11.45 -8.56
C THR A 93 9.38 10.92 -9.87
N PRO A 94 10.18 10.52 -10.90
CA PRO A 94 9.62 10.00 -12.14
C PRO A 94 8.77 8.74 -11.94
N LYS A 95 9.20 7.82 -11.07
CA LYS A 95 8.40 6.63 -10.76
C LYS A 95 7.21 6.96 -9.87
N ALA A 96 7.35 7.88 -8.92
CA ALA A 96 6.21 8.34 -8.13
C ALA A 96 5.11 8.92 -9.03
N HIS A 97 5.47 9.81 -9.95
CA HIS A 97 4.53 10.39 -10.93
C HIS A 97 3.86 9.33 -11.79
N TYR A 98 4.62 8.34 -12.27
CA TYR A 98 4.06 7.22 -13.02
C TYR A 98 2.95 6.49 -12.25
N TYR A 99 3.13 6.19 -10.97
CA TYR A 99 2.14 5.49 -10.17
C TYR A 99 0.97 6.39 -9.72
N PHE A 100 1.21 7.67 -9.47
CA PHE A 100 0.12 8.62 -9.26
C PHE A 100 -0.76 8.77 -10.49
N GLN A 101 -0.18 8.80 -11.69
CA GLN A 101 -0.96 8.80 -12.92
C GLN A 101 -1.83 7.53 -13.05
N LYS A 102 -1.31 6.37 -12.65
CA LYS A 102 -2.10 5.13 -12.59
C LYS A 102 -3.30 5.23 -11.65
N VAL A 103 -3.18 5.98 -10.55
CA VAL A 103 -4.34 6.27 -9.68
C VAL A 103 -5.32 7.19 -10.40
N LEU A 104 -4.86 8.30 -10.96
CA LEU A 104 -5.72 9.27 -11.68
C LEU A 104 -6.50 8.62 -12.83
N ASP A 105 -5.89 7.71 -13.57
CA ASP A 105 -6.52 6.99 -14.70
C ASP A 105 -7.75 6.15 -14.27
N THR A 106 -7.89 5.87 -12.96
CA THR A 106 -8.98 5.07 -12.38
C THR A 106 -9.96 5.91 -11.54
N GLN A 107 -9.75 7.22 -11.43
CA GLN A 107 -10.57 8.11 -10.62
C GLN A 107 -11.40 9.05 -11.49
N ASP A 108 -12.62 9.34 -11.06
CA ASP A 108 -13.38 10.45 -11.63
C ASP A 108 -12.66 11.77 -11.30
N VAL A 109 -12.63 12.70 -12.25
CA VAL A 109 -11.98 14.01 -12.07
C VAL A 109 -12.56 14.80 -10.89
N SER A 110 -13.82 14.57 -10.53
CA SER A 110 -14.47 15.18 -9.36
C SER A 110 -14.13 14.52 -8.02
N SER A 111 -13.42 13.38 -8.03
CA SER A 111 -12.98 12.68 -6.82
C SER A 111 -12.01 13.54 -6.00
N PRO A 112 -12.19 13.65 -4.66
CA PRO A 112 -11.22 14.32 -3.80
C PRO A 112 -9.81 13.78 -3.98
N LEU A 113 -9.66 12.46 -4.11
CA LEU A 113 -8.36 11.81 -4.34
C LEU A 113 -7.72 12.25 -5.67
N TYR A 114 -8.53 12.41 -6.72
CA TYR A 114 -8.05 12.94 -7.99
C TYR A 114 -7.50 14.35 -7.80
N GLN A 115 -8.25 15.22 -7.12
CA GLN A 115 -7.85 16.61 -6.89
C GLN A 115 -6.57 16.71 -6.06
N GLU A 116 -6.45 15.92 -5.00
CA GLU A 116 -5.26 15.87 -4.15
C GLU A 116 -4.01 15.41 -4.92
N ILE A 117 -4.11 14.30 -5.66
CA ILE A 117 -2.98 13.79 -6.46
C ILE A 117 -2.62 14.76 -7.59
N ASN A 118 -3.61 15.35 -8.26
CA ASN A 118 -3.37 16.30 -9.34
C ASN A 118 -2.66 17.56 -8.81
N GLN A 119 -2.96 18.02 -7.60
CA GLN A 119 -2.21 19.09 -6.96
C GLN A 119 -0.76 18.67 -6.68
N LEU A 120 -0.52 17.46 -6.18
CA LEU A 120 0.85 16.97 -5.91
C LEU A 120 1.73 16.88 -7.16
N LEU A 121 1.16 16.59 -8.33
CA LEU A 121 1.91 16.39 -9.58
C LEU A 121 2.25 17.67 -10.34
N PHE A 122 1.48 18.75 -10.14
CA PHE A 122 1.53 19.96 -10.98
C PHE A 122 1.79 21.26 -10.19
N VAL A 123 2.40 21.15 -9.00
CA VAL A 123 3.00 22.29 -8.26
C VAL A 123 4.38 22.63 -8.80
#